data_AF-A0A410HX63-F1
#
_entry.id   AF-A0A410HX63-F1
#
_cell.length_a   1.000
_cell.length_b   1.000
_cell.length_c   1.000
_cell.angle_alpha   90.00
_cell.angle_beta   90.00
_cell.angle_gamma   90.00
#
_symmetry.space_group_name_H-M   'P 1'
#
loop_
_entity.id
_entity.type
_entity.pdbx_description
1 polymer ?
#
loop_
_entity_poly.entity_id
_entity_poly.type
_entity_poly.pdbx_seq_one_letter_code
_entity_poly.pdbx_strand_id
1 'polypeptide(L)'
;GYPSIRNDPVLVHNAMHWHGHPLEEARTWVHQACMSPCPTTKHGVQPMRMASATANCAKMVEYVFTQGYDRQFNTQIGARTADPRKMTSFEEVKEAWVAQMKAIFGLLVRAVNHGRIIGHRITPRPYLSAISRRSIETGKDVCDPSIERGNAWITGFTWVENADSLAAVKKLVFDEKLYTMEDLCNALDANWEGYELMRLAFVKD
;
A
#
# COMPACT_ATOMS: atom_id res chain seq x y z
N GLY A 1 -13.06 -1.54 21.15
CA GLY A 1 -11.88 -0.66 21.20
C GLY A 1 -10.64 -1.47 21.52
N TYR A 2 -10.60 -2.08 22.69
CA TYR A 2 -9.65 -3.14 23.06
C TYR A 2 -10.40 -4.42 23.47
N PRO A 3 -9.75 -5.60 23.41
CA PRO A 3 -8.40 -5.85 22.89
C PRO A 3 -8.33 -5.84 21.35
N SER A 4 -7.12 -5.76 20.81
CA SER A 4 -6.88 -6.10 19.39
C SER A 4 -6.92 -7.62 19.25
N ILE A 5 -7.90 -8.14 18.51
CA ILE A 5 -8.06 -9.58 18.28
C ILE A 5 -7.29 -9.96 17.01
N ARG A 6 -6.55 -11.08 17.07
CA ARG A 6 -5.73 -11.56 15.95
C ARG A 6 -5.90 -13.03 15.68
N ASN A 7 -5.67 -13.37 14.42
CA ASN A 7 -5.68 -14.74 13.94
C ASN A 7 -4.24 -15.28 13.95
N ASP A 8 -3.90 -15.98 15.04
CA ASP A 8 -2.57 -16.56 15.26
C ASP A 8 -2.12 -17.49 14.11
N PRO A 9 -2.92 -18.46 13.64
CA PRO A 9 -2.58 -19.28 12.47
C PRO A 9 -2.17 -18.48 11.23
N VAL A 10 -2.88 -17.39 10.93
CA VAL A 10 -2.58 -16.53 9.76
C VAL A 10 -1.25 -15.79 9.96
N LEU A 11 -1.01 -15.24 11.16
CA LEU A 11 0.19 -14.47 11.44
C LEU A 11 1.44 -15.36 11.47
N VAL A 12 1.36 -16.53 12.10
CA VAL A 12 2.45 -17.52 12.13
C VAL A 12 2.76 -18.00 10.71
N HIS A 13 1.74 -18.38 9.94
CA HIS A 13 1.93 -18.83 8.55
C HIS A 13 2.56 -17.74 7.67
N ASN A 14 2.11 -16.49 7.80
CA ASN A 14 2.68 -15.37 7.04
C ASN A 14 4.14 -15.10 7.42
N ALA A 15 4.48 -15.10 8.72
CA ALA A 15 5.84 -14.90 9.19
C ALA A 15 6.79 -15.99 8.66
N MET A 16 6.32 -17.24 8.59
CA MET A 16 7.09 -18.34 8.01
C MET A 16 7.23 -18.20 6.49
N HIS A 17 6.11 -18.00 5.79
CA HIS A 17 6.07 -18.02 4.32
C HIS A 17 6.75 -16.81 3.68
N TRP A 18 6.43 -15.60 4.14
CA TRP A 18 6.92 -14.36 3.51
C TRP A 18 8.25 -13.87 4.08
N HIS A 19 8.60 -14.27 5.30
CA HIS A 19 9.76 -13.74 6.01
C HIS A 19 10.76 -14.80 6.49
N GLY A 20 10.46 -16.08 6.27
CA GLY A 20 11.39 -17.17 6.57
C GLY A 20 11.67 -17.36 8.06
N HIS A 21 10.77 -16.91 8.95
CA HIS A 21 10.89 -17.21 10.37
C HIS A 21 10.65 -18.71 10.61
N PRO A 22 11.53 -19.42 11.35
CA PRO A 22 11.24 -20.75 11.87
C PRO A 22 9.96 -20.73 12.71
N LEU A 23 9.28 -21.87 12.77
CA LEU A 23 8.00 -22.00 13.46
C LEU A 23 8.11 -21.62 14.95
N GLU A 24 9.18 -22.05 15.61
CA GLU A 24 9.43 -21.73 17.02
C GLU A 24 9.57 -20.24 17.27
N GLU A 25 10.11 -19.49 16.30
CA GLU A 25 10.25 -18.05 16.38
C GLU A 25 8.94 -17.35 16.02
N ALA A 26 8.28 -17.77 14.93
CA ALA A 26 7.01 -17.22 14.48
C ALA A 26 5.92 -17.33 15.55
N ARG A 27 5.89 -18.41 16.33
CA ARG A 27 4.97 -18.60 17.47
C ARG A 27 5.15 -17.61 18.62
N THR A 28 6.26 -16.89 18.67
CA THR A 28 6.54 -15.88 19.71
C THR A 28 6.11 -14.48 19.30
N TRP A 29 5.38 -14.32 18.19
CA TRP A 29 5.04 -13.00 17.68
C TRP A 29 4.28 -12.17 18.72
N VAL A 30 4.61 -10.88 18.74
CA VAL A 30 3.86 -9.83 19.43
C VAL A 30 3.52 -8.73 18.44
N HIS A 31 2.65 -7.81 18.87
CA HIS A 31 2.42 -6.59 18.12
C HIS A 31 3.59 -5.64 18.19
N GLN A 32 4.22 -5.40 17.05
CA GLN A 32 5.01 -4.21 16.85
C GLN A 32 4.09 -3.09 16.35
N ALA A 33 3.90 -2.08 17.19
CA ALA A 33 2.99 -0.96 16.96
C ALA A 33 1.55 -1.44 16.69
N CYS A 34 0.89 -0.95 15.64
CA CYS A 34 -0.53 -1.18 15.43
C CYS A 34 -0.85 -2.63 15.06
N MET A 35 -0.21 -3.17 14.02
CA MET A 35 -0.68 -4.41 13.40
C MET A 35 0.40 -5.41 13.03
N SER A 36 1.68 -5.06 13.13
CA SER A 36 2.73 -5.86 12.53
C SER A 36 3.14 -7.03 13.44
N PRO A 37 3.09 -8.29 12.98
CA PRO A 37 3.60 -9.41 13.75
C PRO A 37 5.13 -9.35 13.82
N CYS A 38 5.67 -9.35 15.04
CA CYS A 38 7.11 -9.31 15.28
C CYS A 38 7.48 -10.42 16.26
N PRO A 39 8.27 -11.43 15.84
CA PRO A 39 8.84 -12.38 16.79
C PRO A 39 9.62 -11.67 17.90
N THR A 40 9.51 -12.17 19.13
CA THR A 40 10.22 -11.60 20.30
C THR A 40 11.58 -12.25 20.53
N THR A 41 12.06 -13.09 19.61
CA THR A 41 13.36 -13.74 19.76
C THR A 41 14.48 -12.75 19.47
N LYS A 42 15.64 -12.96 20.10
CA LYS A 42 16.83 -12.13 19.87
C LYS A 42 17.34 -12.15 18.42
N HIS A 43 16.92 -13.14 17.61
CA HIS A 43 17.25 -13.26 16.19
C HIS A 43 16.16 -12.70 15.27
N GLY A 44 14.89 -12.72 15.70
CA GLY A 44 13.72 -12.37 14.91
C GLY A 44 13.16 -10.97 15.16
N VAL A 45 13.58 -10.33 16.24
CA VAL A 45 13.10 -9.00 16.61
C VAL A 45 13.38 -7.99 15.51
N GLN A 46 12.35 -7.21 15.20
CA GLN A 46 12.45 -6.10 14.25
C GLN A 46 12.95 -4.85 15.00
N PRO A 47 14.08 -4.25 14.60
CA PRO A 47 14.65 -3.11 15.31
C PRO A 47 13.88 -1.80 15.12
N MET A 48 13.00 -1.77 14.11
CA MET A 48 12.20 -0.61 13.77
C MET A 48 10.95 -1.05 13.00
N ARG A 49 10.06 -0.09 12.74
CA ARG A 49 8.97 -0.28 11.79
C ARG A 49 9.53 -0.47 10.39
N MET A 50 9.26 -1.61 9.79
CA MET A 50 9.81 -2.02 8.49
C MET A 50 8.87 -1.69 7.31
N ALA A 51 7.94 -0.74 7.49
CA ALA A 51 7.04 -0.29 6.43
C ALA A 51 7.83 0.31 5.26
N SER A 52 7.71 -0.28 4.07
CA SER A 52 8.42 0.16 2.86
C SER A 52 7.69 1.28 2.13
N ALA A 53 6.40 1.49 2.41
CA ALA A 53 5.65 2.63 1.90
C ALA A 53 4.41 2.88 2.76
N THR A 54 3.94 4.12 2.76
CA THR A 54 2.61 4.49 3.25
C THR A 54 1.95 5.38 2.19
N ALA A 55 0.79 4.96 1.70
CA ALA A 55 0.10 5.62 0.60
C ALA A 55 -1.37 5.87 0.94
N ASN A 56 -1.92 6.98 0.44
CA ASN A 56 -3.35 7.11 0.25
C ASN A 56 -3.70 6.38 -1.05
N CYS A 57 -4.38 5.23 -0.95
CA CYS A 57 -4.66 4.40 -2.12
C CYS A 57 -5.87 4.87 -2.92
N ALA A 58 -6.71 5.78 -2.41
CA ALA A 58 -7.80 6.35 -3.21
C ALA A 58 -7.26 7.17 -4.39
N LYS A 59 -6.03 7.71 -4.27
CA LYS A 59 -5.33 8.39 -5.36
C LYS A 59 -5.13 7.52 -6.60
N MET A 60 -5.11 6.19 -6.47
CA MET A 60 -5.04 5.30 -7.63
C MET A 60 -6.24 5.47 -8.55
N VAL A 61 -7.44 5.63 -7.97
CA VAL A 61 -8.68 5.85 -8.71
C VAL A 61 -8.67 7.24 -9.35
N GLU A 62 -8.36 8.29 -8.58
CA GLU A 62 -8.23 9.66 -9.12
C GLU A 62 -7.29 9.67 -10.35
N TYR A 63 -6.15 9.00 -10.25
CA TYR A 63 -5.15 8.97 -11.30
C TYR A 63 -5.56 8.18 -12.55
N VAL A 64 -6.57 7.30 -12.47
CA VAL A 64 -7.18 6.75 -13.70
C VAL A 64 -7.84 7.88 -14.48
N PHE A 65 -8.62 8.73 -13.80
CA PHE A 65 -9.40 9.79 -14.42
C PHE A 65 -8.55 11.02 -14.80
N THR A 66 -7.41 11.22 -14.15
CA THR A 66 -6.48 12.32 -14.43
C THR A 66 -5.23 11.88 -15.20
N GLN A 67 -5.18 10.63 -15.67
CA GLN A 67 -4.02 10.08 -16.40
C GLN A 67 -2.69 10.22 -15.62
N GLY A 68 -2.76 10.01 -14.30
CA GLY A 68 -1.64 10.11 -13.37
C GLY A 68 -1.27 11.54 -12.94
N TYR A 69 -1.99 12.56 -13.40
CA TYR A 69 -1.75 13.93 -12.98
C TYR A 69 -2.38 14.19 -11.60
N ASP A 70 -1.57 14.59 -10.63
CA ASP A 70 -2.09 14.98 -9.32
C ASP A 70 -2.43 16.48 -9.31
N ARG A 71 -3.71 16.79 -9.15
CA ARG A 71 -4.21 18.18 -9.15
C ARG A 71 -3.82 18.95 -7.89
N GLN A 72 -3.64 18.26 -6.76
CA GLN A 72 -3.28 18.90 -5.49
C GLN A 72 -1.82 19.35 -5.49
N PHE A 73 -0.93 18.57 -6.10
CA PHE A 73 0.49 18.89 -6.23
C PHE A 73 0.85 19.54 -7.57
N ASN A 74 -0.13 19.68 -8.48
CA ASN A 74 0.05 20.22 -9.83
C ASN A 74 1.24 19.55 -10.57
N THR A 75 1.33 18.22 -10.46
CA THR A 75 2.51 17.44 -10.91
C THR A 75 2.09 16.06 -11.41
N GLN A 76 2.80 15.53 -12.40
CA GLN A 76 2.66 14.14 -12.83
C GLN A 76 3.30 13.19 -11.79
N ILE A 77 2.48 12.53 -10.98
CA ILE A 77 2.93 11.55 -9.98
C ILE A 77 2.68 10.12 -10.46
N GLY A 78 1.47 9.87 -10.97
CA GLY A 78 1.05 8.58 -11.50
C GLY A 78 1.61 8.30 -12.90
N ALA A 79 1.29 7.12 -13.41
CA ALA A 79 1.61 6.73 -14.78
C ALA A 79 0.79 7.54 -15.80
N ARG A 80 1.39 7.87 -16.95
CA ARG A 80 0.66 8.45 -18.08
C ARG A 80 -0.13 7.33 -18.78
N THR A 81 -1.43 7.25 -18.49
CA THR A 81 -2.35 6.29 -19.10
C THR A 81 -3.16 6.91 -20.23
N ALA A 82 -3.86 6.09 -21.01
CA ALA A 82 -4.80 6.55 -22.02
C ALA A 82 -5.91 7.43 -21.42
N ASP A 83 -6.54 8.26 -22.25
CA ASP A 83 -7.65 9.12 -21.85
C ASP A 83 -8.84 8.26 -21.39
N PRO A 84 -9.29 8.39 -20.13
CA PRO A 84 -10.40 7.60 -19.59
C PRO A 84 -11.69 7.77 -20.38
N ARG A 85 -11.92 8.93 -21.02
CA ARG A 85 -13.12 9.21 -21.82
C ARG A 85 -13.23 8.30 -23.04
N LYS A 86 -12.12 7.72 -23.48
CA LYS A 86 -12.03 6.85 -24.66
C LYS A 86 -12.02 5.36 -24.30
N MET A 87 -12.10 5.02 -23.02
CA MET A 87 -12.08 3.62 -22.60
C MET A 87 -13.38 2.93 -22.97
N THR A 88 -13.26 1.73 -23.56
CA THR A 88 -14.42 0.98 -24.07
C THR A 88 -14.72 -0.29 -23.28
N SER A 89 -13.86 -0.65 -22.33
CA SER A 89 -14.01 -1.83 -21.48
C SER A 89 -13.59 -1.55 -20.03
N PHE A 90 -14.13 -2.32 -19.10
CA PHE A 90 -13.72 -2.26 -17.68
C PHE A 90 -12.27 -2.74 -17.50
N GLU A 91 -11.82 -3.65 -18.34
CA GLU A 91 -10.46 -4.16 -18.37
C GLU A 91 -9.44 -3.02 -18.57
N GLU A 92 -9.72 -2.08 -19.49
CA GLU A 92 -8.88 -0.89 -19.70
C GLU A 92 -8.81 -0.01 -18.43
N VAL A 93 -9.93 0.16 -17.72
CA VAL A 93 -9.97 0.89 -16.44
C VAL A 93 -9.12 0.19 -15.39
N LYS A 94 -9.26 -1.14 -15.28
CA LYS A 94 -8.49 -1.96 -14.34
C LYS A 94 -7.00 -1.92 -14.65
N GLU A 95 -6.62 -1.99 -15.92
CA GLU A 95 -5.22 -1.89 -16.35
C GLU A 95 -4.61 -0.52 -16.03
N ALA A 96 -5.36 0.56 -16.29
CA ALA A 96 -4.96 1.91 -15.89
C ALA A 96 -4.78 1.99 -14.36
N TRP A 97 -5.74 1.46 -13.59
CA TRP A 97 -5.65 1.43 -12.12
C TRP A 97 -4.41 0.66 -11.63
N VAL A 98 -4.12 -0.51 -12.20
CA VAL A 98 -2.89 -1.29 -11.88
C VAL A 98 -1.64 -0.50 -12.23
N ALA A 99 -1.62 0.22 -13.36
CA ALA A 99 -0.50 1.09 -13.73
C ALA A 99 -0.29 2.21 -12.70
N GLN A 100 -1.37 2.83 -12.21
CA GLN A 100 -1.30 3.84 -11.15
C GLN A 100 -0.80 3.26 -9.83
N MET A 101 -1.31 2.09 -9.42
CA MET A 101 -0.83 1.39 -8.24
C MET A 101 0.68 1.11 -8.30
N LYS A 102 1.18 0.59 -9.43
CA LYS A 102 2.62 0.33 -9.65
C LYS A 102 3.44 1.62 -9.59
N ALA A 103 2.96 2.72 -10.16
CA ALA A 103 3.64 4.00 -10.14
C ALA A 103 3.79 4.54 -8.70
N ILE A 104 2.69 4.60 -7.94
CA ILE A 104 2.66 5.10 -6.57
C ILE A 104 3.53 4.24 -5.65
N PHE A 105 3.30 2.93 -5.63
CA PHE A 105 4.06 2.03 -4.77
C PHE A 105 5.53 1.95 -5.18
N GLY A 106 5.83 1.95 -6.47
CA GLY A 106 7.21 1.99 -6.95
C GLY A 106 7.95 3.24 -6.49
N LEU A 107 7.32 4.41 -6.57
CA LEU A 107 7.91 5.68 -6.10
C LEU A 107 8.24 5.62 -4.60
N LEU A 108 7.26 5.25 -3.78
CA LEU A 108 7.41 5.24 -2.33
C LEU A 108 8.43 4.20 -1.85
N VAL A 109 8.35 2.98 -2.37
CA VAL A 109 9.26 1.89 -1.99
C VAL A 109 10.71 2.21 -2.37
N ARG A 110 10.95 2.83 -3.54
CA ARG A 110 12.32 3.23 -3.92
C ARG A 110 12.92 4.24 -2.94
N ALA A 111 12.15 5.25 -2.53
CA ALA A 111 12.61 6.26 -1.60
C ALA A 111 12.97 5.65 -0.23
N VAL A 112 12.09 4.80 0.32
CA VAL A 112 12.33 4.15 1.62
C VAL A 112 13.49 3.15 1.53
N ASN A 113 13.58 2.35 0.47
CA ASN A 113 14.67 1.40 0.30
C ASN A 113 16.02 2.09 0.17
N HIS A 114 16.09 3.25 -0.50
CA HIS A 114 17.32 4.04 -0.55
C HIS A 114 17.78 4.43 0.87
N GLY A 115 16.86 4.95 1.69
CA GLY A 115 17.15 5.27 3.10
C GLY A 115 17.60 4.04 3.91
N ARG A 116 17.02 2.87 3.67
CA ARG A 116 17.40 1.61 4.35
C ARG A 116 18.82 1.15 3.99
N ILE A 117 19.23 1.32 2.74
CA ILE A 117 20.58 0.93 2.28
C ILE A 117 21.66 1.75 3.00
N ILE A 118 21.42 3.04 3.23
CA ILE A 118 22.43 3.94 3.83
C ILE A 118 22.27 4.12 5.34
N GLY A 119 21.08 3.89 5.88
CA GLY A 119 20.68 4.26 7.25
C GLY A 119 21.59 3.71 8.34
N HIS A 120 22.02 2.45 8.20
CA HIS A 120 22.93 1.81 9.14
C HIS A 120 24.31 2.47 9.23
N ARG A 121 24.74 3.23 8.20
CA ARG A 121 26.01 3.95 8.15
C ARG A 121 25.90 5.38 8.66
N ILE A 122 24.81 6.06 8.31
CA ILE A 122 24.62 7.49 8.64
C ILE A 122 23.97 7.71 10.01
N THR A 123 23.17 6.76 10.46
CA THR A 123 22.42 6.81 11.73
C THR A 123 22.47 5.44 12.43
N PRO A 124 23.67 4.97 12.82
CA PRO A 124 23.81 3.68 13.48
C PRO A 124 23.07 3.66 14.83
N ARG A 125 22.64 2.48 15.25
CA ARG A 125 21.82 2.26 16.46
C ARG A 125 22.54 1.36 17.45
N PRO A 126 23.65 1.80 18.07
CA PRO A 126 24.50 0.96 18.89
C PRO A 126 23.75 0.28 20.05
N TYR A 127 22.81 0.99 20.69
CA TYR A 127 22.00 0.40 21.77
C TYR A 127 21.11 -0.75 21.28
N LEU A 128 20.39 -0.55 20.15
CA LEU A 128 19.55 -1.62 19.59
C LEU A 128 20.39 -2.80 19.08
N SER A 129 21.55 -2.51 18.50
CA SER A 129 22.53 -3.52 18.08
C SER A 129 23.07 -4.33 19.26
N ALA A 130 23.32 -3.69 20.41
CA ALA A 130 23.81 -4.37 21.62
C ALA A 130 22.80 -5.32 22.27
N ILE A 131 21.49 -5.18 21.98
CA ILE A 131 20.45 -6.09 22.49
C ILE A 131 19.96 -7.09 21.43
N SER A 132 20.44 -7.01 20.19
CA SER A 132 20.15 -7.97 19.12
C SER A 132 21.27 -9.00 19.02
N ARG A 133 20.92 -10.28 19.18
CA ARG A 133 21.92 -11.36 19.11
C ARG A 133 22.53 -11.45 17.71
N ARG A 134 21.73 -11.22 16.67
CA ARG A 134 22.19 -11.17 15.29
C ARG A 134 23.26 -10.11 15.05
N SER A 135 23.08 -8.93 15.63
CA SER A 135 24.09 -7.86 15.56
C SER A 135 25.35 -8.20 16.32
N ILE A 136 25.23 -8.79 17.51
CA ILE A 136 26.39 -9.25 18.30
C ILE A 136 27.21 -10.29 17.54
N GLU A 137 26.55 -11.31 16.97
CA GLU A 137 27.21 -12.41 16.24
C GLU A 137 27.92 -11.94 14.96
N THR A 138 27.39 -10.91 14.30
CA THR A 138 27.91 -10.44 13.01
C THR A 138 28.78 -9.20 13.10
N GLY A 139 28.79 -8.51 14.25
CA GLY A 139 29.43 -7.20 14.42
C GLY A 139 28.78 -6.09 13.59
N LYS A 140 27.55 -6.29 13.11
CA LYS A 140 26.84 -5.34 12.23
C LYS A 140 25.72 -4.63 12.96
N ASP A 141 25.46 -3.40 12.52
CA ASP A 141 24.32 -2.63 13.00
C ASP A 141 23.01 -3.36 12.71
N VAL A 142 22.06 -3.31 13.65
CA VAL A 142 20.80 -4.08 13.58
C VAL A 142 19.93 -3.72 12.37
N CYS A 143 20.11 -2.52 11.80
CA CYS A 143 19.44 -2.05 10.59
C CYS A 143 20.23 -2.31 9.31
N ASP A 144 21.40 -2.98 9.35
CA ASP A 144 22.12 -3.41 8.15
C ASP A 144 21.26 -4.42 7.37
N PRO A 145 20.88 -4.11 6.10
CA PRO A 145 20.03 -4.98 5.30
C PRO A 145 20.60 -6.38 5.07
N SER A 146 21.93 -6.56 5.13
CA SER A 146 22.60 -7.85 4.91
C SER A 146 22.37 -8.86 6.02
N ILE A 147 21.91 -8.42 7.19
CA ILE A 147 21.51 -9.29 8.29
C ILE A 147 20.00 -9.23 8.55
N GLU A 148 19.24 -8.40 7.84
CA GLU A 148 17.82 -8.26 8.10
C GLU A 148 17.05 -9.59 7.97
N ARG A 149 16.04 -9.76 8.82
CA ARG A 149 15.01 -10.79 8.68
C ARG A 149 13.70 -10.07 8.46
N GLY A 150 13.03 -10.43 7.37
CA GLY A 150 12.02 -9.60 6.75
C GLY A 150 10.85 -9.29 7.67
N ASN A 151 10.24 -8.14 7.42
CA ASN A 151 8.83 -7.87 7.67
C ASN A 151 8.49 -6.59 6.90
N ALA A 152 8.77 -6.56 5.60
CA ALA A 152 8.49 -5.41 4.78
C ALA A 152 7.02 -5.42 4.35
N TRP A 153 6.32 -4.31 4.54
CA TRP A 153 4.93 -4.16 4.08
C TRP A 153 4.69 -2.77 3.50
N ILE A 154 3.59 -2.63 2.76
CA ILE A 154 3.05 -1.34 2.31
C ILE A 154 1.80 -1.06 3.13
N THR A 155 1.71 0.13 3.72
CA THR A 155 0.48 0.59 4.37
C THR A 155 -0.35 1.36 3.35
N GLY A 156 -1.46 0.74 2.90
CA GLY A 156 -2.45 1.40 2.07
C GLY A 156 -3.61 1.92 2.90
N PHE A 157 -3.69 3.23 3.10
CA PHE A 157 -4.90 3.87 3.61
C PHE A 157 -5.94 3.95 2.49
N THR A 158 -7.21 4.08 2.86
CA THR A 158 -8.35 4.25 1.92
C THR A 158 -8.34 3.18 0.82
N TRP A 159 -8.23 1.91 1.23
CA TRP A 159 -8.18 0.79 0.27
C TRP A 159 -9.57 0.44 -0.26
N VAL A 160 -10.61 0.54 0.57
CA VAL A 160 -11.98 0.13 0.25
C VAL A 160 -12.56 0.98 -0.89
N GLU A 161 -12.20 2.26 -0.92
CA GLU A 161 -12.57 3.23 -1.94
C GLU A 161 -12.19 2.75 -3.35
N ASN A 162 -11.14 1.92 -3.49
CA ASN A 162 -10.78 1.32 -4.77
C ASN A 162 -11.80 0.28 -5.21
N ALA A 163 -12.22 -0.60 -4.30
CA ALA A 163 -13.19 -1.65 -4.60
C ALA A 163 -14.54 -1.04 -4.97
N ASP A 164 -15.03 -0.10 -4.16
CA ASP A 164 -16.32 0.56 -4.37
C ASP A 164 -16.32 1.35 -5.69
N SER A 165 -15.26 2.14 -5.95
CA SER A 165 -15.18 2.92 -7.19
C SER A 165 -15.10 2.04 -8.42
N LEU A 166 -14.29 0.98 -8.39
CA LEU A 166 -14.17 0.06 -9.53
C LEU A 166 -15.48 -0.71 -9.77
N ALA A 167 -16.17 -1.12 -8.70
CA ALA A 167 -17.46 -1.79 -8.80
C ALA A 167 -18.53 -0.88 -9.40
N ALA A 168 -18.65 0.36 -8.92
CA ALA A 168 -19.61 1.33 -9.42
C ALA A 168 -19.35 1.67 -10.90
N VAL A 169 -18.08 1.87 -11.28
CA VAL A 169 -17.70 2.08 -12.69
C VAL A 169 -18.08 0.87 -13.55
N LYS A 170 -17.74 -0.35 -13.10
CA LYS A 170 -18.09 -1.57 -13.84
C LYS A 170 -19.60 -1.67 -14.05
N LYS A 171 -20.37 -1.50 -12.98
CA LYS A 171 -21.82 -1.65 -12.97
C LYS A 171 -22.51 -0.58 -13.82
N LEU A 172 -22.32 0.70 -13.50
CA LEU A 172 -23.10 1.78 -14.10
C LEU A 172 -22.64 2.16 -15.50
N VAL A 173 -21.35 2.01 -15.81
CA VAL A 173 -20.80 2.42 -17.10
C VAL A 173 -20.75 1.27 -18.10
N PHE A 174 -20.30 0.09 -17.66
CA PHE A 174 -20.04 -1.02 -18.59
C PHE A 174 -21.12 -2.11 -18.61
N ASP A 175 -21.66 -2.49 -17.45
CA ASP A 175 -22.67 -3.56 -17.36
C ASP A 175 -24.08 -3.04 -17.69
N GLU A 176 -24.54 -2.02 -16.95
CA GLU A 176 -25.89 -1.43 -17.10
C GLU A 176 -25.95 -0.29 -18.11
N LYS A 177 -24.79 0.33 -18.41
CA LYS A 177 -24.64 1.41 -19.39
C LYS A 177 -25.60 2.58 -19.15
N LEU A 178 -25.85 2.91 -17.89
CA LEU A 178 -26.66 4.06 -17.48
C LEU A 178 -25.93 5.38 -17.75
N TYR A 179 -24.59 5.36 -17.75
CA TYR A 179 -23.72 6.49 -18.03
C TYR A 179 -22.56 6.09 -18.93
N THR A 180 -21.96 7.05 -19.62
CA THR A 180 -20.71 6.84 -20.37
C THR A 180 -19.48 7.18 -19.52
N MET A 181 -18.29 6.76 -19.97
CA MET A 181 -17.03 7.22 -19.36
C MET A 181 -16.86 8.74 -19.45
N GLU A 182 -17.36 9.36 -20.53
CA GLU A 182 -17.34 10.81 -20.69
C GLU A 182 -18.23 11.51 -19.66
N ASP A 183 -19.45 11.01 -19.44
CA ASP A 183 -20.35 11.54 -18.40
C ASP A 183 -19.69 11.49 -17.02
N LEU A 184 -19.05 10.37 -16.68
CA LEU A 184 -18.38 10.20 -15.39
C LEU A 184 -17.19 11.16 -15.26
N CYS A 185 -16.36 11.30 -16.29
CA CYS A 185 -15.24 12.24 -16.25
C CYS A 185 -15.73 13.68 -16.04
N ASN A 186 -16.79 14.08 -16.75
CA ASN A 186 -17.37 15.42 -16.63
C ASN A 186 -17.98 15.65 -15.24
N ALA A 187 -18.70 14.66 -14.71
CA ALA A 187 -19.25 14.72 -13.35
C ALA A 187 -18.15 14.84 -12.29
N LEU A 188 -17.06 14.08 -12.41
CA LEU A 188 -15.92 14.17 -11.50
C LEU A 188 -15.18 15.51 -11.60
N ASP A 189 -15.00 16.03 -12.82
CA ASP A 189 -14.36 17.34 -13.04
C ASP A 189 -15.18 18.50 -12.47
N ALA A 190 -16.51 18.38 -12.48
CA ALA A 190 -17.43 19.33 -11.86
C ALA A 190 -17.65 19.10 -10.35
N ASN A 191 -16.93 18.15 -9.73
CA ASN A 191 -17.18 17.74 -8.34
C ASN A 191 -18.67 17.42 -8.07
N TRP A 192 -19.31 16.77 -9.04
CA TRP A 192 -20.72 16.41 -9.08
C TRP A 192 -21.73 17.57 -9.15
N GLU A 193 -21.30 18.83 -9.29
CA GLU A 193 -22.21 19.97 -9.45
C GLU A 193 -22.99 19.84 -10.78
N GLY A 194 -24.32 19.77 -10.70
CA GLY A 194 -25.19 19.52 -11.86
C GLY A 194 -25.34 18.03 -12.24
N TYR A 195 -24.73 17.12 -11.47
CA TYR A 195 -24.76 15.66 -11.67
C TYR A 195 -25.29 14.93 -10.43
N GLU A 196 -26.20 15.53 -9.66
CA GLU A 196 -26.62 15.03 -8.34
C GLU A 196 -27.30 13.67 -8.41
N LEU A 197 -28.12 13.44 -9.45
CA LEU A 197 -28.78 12.14 -9.66
C LEU A 197 -27.77 11.04 -10.00
N MET A 198 -26.76 11.35 -10.81
CA MET A 198 -25.67 10.43 -11.13
C MET A 198 -24.86 10.11 -9.88
N ARG A 199 -24.51 11.12 -9.07
CA ARG A 199 -23.82 10.92 -7.79
C ARG A 199 -24.60 9.98 -6.87
N LEU A 200 -25.92 10.13 -6.77
CA LEU A 200 -26.76 9.26 -5.97
C LEU A 200 -26.79 7.82 -6.48
N ALA A 201 -26.71 7.60 -7.80
CA ALA A 201 -26.58 6.25 -8.36
C ALA A 201 -25.25 5.60 -7.91
N PHE A 202 -24.13 6.32 -8.02
CA PHE A 202 -22.80 5.84 -7.61
C PHE A 202 -22.66 5.57 -6.10
N VAL A 203 -23.56 6.08 -5.26
CA VAL A 203 -23.54 5.87 -3.79
C VAL A 203 -24.43 4.70 -3.36
N LYS A 204 -25.50 4.40 -4.11
CA LYS A 204 -26.51 3.40 -3.73
C LYS A 204 -26.21 1.98 -4.21
N ASP A 205 -25.14 1.83 -4.97
CA ASP A 205 -24.88 0.66 -5.82
C ASP A 205 -24.26 -0.57 -5.17
#